data_AF-A0A0C2BLF2-F1
#
_entry.id   AF-A0A0C2BLF2-F1
#
_cell.length_a   1.000
_cell.length_b   1.000
_cell.length_c   1.000
_cell.angle_alpha   90.00
_cell.angle_beta   90.00
_cell.angle_gamma   90.00
#
_symmetry.space_group_name_H-M   'P 1'
#
loop_
_entity.id
_entity.type
_entity.pdbx_description
1 polymer ?
#
loop_
_entity_poly.entity_id
_entity_poly.type
_entity_poly.pdbx_seq_one_letter_code
_entity_poly.pdbx_strand_id
1 'polypeptide(L)'
;MTALKIPKLSAARAPKRVAMPKFRRNVKAATSLTEAIHRVLSRTHTNAQPFGVFAISGRLVISNANTDRFKALQRRAPEAFIGMYGPGLRIADALEDLCEHFTDEVADGT
;
A
#
# COMPACT_ATOMS: atom_id res chain seq x y z
N MET A 1 5.02 -61.74 5.58
CA MET A 1 5.46 -60.49 4.93
C MET A 1 4.23 -59.67 4.60
N THR A 2 3.93 -58.63 5.37
CA THR A 2 2.70 -57.84 5.26
C THR A 2 3.03 -56.51 4.56
N ALA A 3 2.55 -56.33 3.33
CA ALA A 3 2.78 -55.13 2.55
C ALA A 3 1.94 -53.97 3.10
N LEU A 4 2.59 -52.90 3.57
CA LEU A 4 1.94 -51.64 3.94
C LEU A 4 1.35 -50.97 2.68
N LYS A 5 0.03 -50.86 2.62
CA LYS A 5 -0.69 -50.15 1.57
C LYS A 5 -0.75 -48.66 1.91
N ILE A 6 0.12 -47.87 1.29
CA ILE A 6 0.17 -46.41 1.46
C ILE A 6 -1.08 -45.81 0.77
N PRO A 7 -1.91 -44.99 1.46
CA PRO A 7 -3.01 -44.30 0.80
C PRO A 7 -2.46 -43.16 -0.07
N LYS A 8 -2.95 -43.08 -1.32
CA LYS A 8 -2.62 -42.01 -2.27
C LYS A 8 -3.10 -40.67 -1.70
N LEU A 9 -2.16 -39.75 -1.42
CA LEU A 9 -2.48 -38.35 -1.13
C LEU A 9 -3.24 -37.77 -2.32
N SER A 10 -4.52 -37.46 -2.10
CA SER A 10 -5.34 -36.67 -3.01
C SER A 10 -4.70 -35.29 -3.17
N ALA A 11 -4.39 -34.90 -4.40
CA ALA A 11 -3.88 -33.59 -4.74
C ALA A 11 -4.79 -32.50 -4.14
N ALA A 12 -4.28 -31.77 -3.15
CA ALA A 12 -4.94 -30.59 -2.63
C ALA A 12 -5.07 -29.59 -3.78
N ARG A 13 -6.31 -29.32 -4.19
CA ARG A 13 -6.64 -28.30 -5.19
C ARG A 13 -5.98 -26.99 -4.75
N ALA A 14 -5.07 -26.46 -5.58
CA ALA A 14 -4.50 -25.15 -5.38
C ALA A 14 -5.65 -24.13 -5.17
N PRO A 15 -5.55 -23.21 -4.19
CA PRO A 15 -6.60 -22.24 -3.95
C PRO A 15 -6.84 -21.45 -5.23
N LYS A 16 -8.10 -21.43 -5.70
CA LYS A 16 -8.51 -20.59 -6.82
C LYS A 16 -8.15 -19.15 -6.44
N ARG A 17 -7.20 -18.54 -7.15
CA ARG A 17 -6.94 -17.09 -7.08
C ARG A 17 -8.28 -16.39 -7.30
N VAL A 18 -8.84 -15.81 -6.24
CA VAL A 18 -10.01 -14.95 -6.35
C VAL A 18 -9.49 -13.68 -7.02
N ALA A 19 -9.95 -13.41 -8.23
CA ALA A 19 -9.66 -12.14 -8.89
C ALA A 19 -10.22 -11.03 -8.01
N MET A 20 -9.36 -10.29 -7.32
CA MET A 20 -9.77 -9.09 -6.62
C MET A 20 -10.34 -8.11 -7.66
N PRO A 21 -11.43 -7.39 -7.33
CA PRO A 21 -11.90 -6.33 -8.19
C PRO A 21 -10.76 -5.33 -8.35
N LYS A 22 -10.16 -5.28 -9.54
CA LYS A 22 -9.30 -4.17 -9.93
C LYS A 22 -10.18 -2.94 -9.81
N PHE A 23 -9.93 -2.09 -8.83
CA PHE A 23 -10.62 -0.81 -8.70
C PHE A 23 -10.33 -0.01 -9.97
N ARG A 24 -11.25 -0.09 -10.92
CA ARG A 24 -11.28 0.76 -12.10
C ARG A 24 -11.73 2.14 -11.65
N ARG A 25 -10.85 3.12 -11.80
CA ARG A 25 -11.09 4.38 -12.51
C ARG A 25 -9.76 5.11 -12.62
N ASN A 26 -9.36 5.42 -13.86
CA ASN A 26 -8.35 6.43 -14.19
C ASN A 26 -8.82 7.81 -13.71
N VAL A 27 -9.04 8.00 -12.41
CA VAL A 27 -8.99 9.35 -11.84
C VAL A 27 -7.51 9.62 -11.74
N LYS A 28 -6.99 10.40 -12.69
CA LYS A 28 -5.58 10.78 -12.65
C LYS A 28 -5.28 11.35 -11.25
N ALA A 29 -4.24 10.85 -10.60
CA ALA A 29 -3.93 11.25 -9.24
C ALA A 29 -3.57 12.75 -9.21
N ALA A 30 -3.88 13.45 -8.12
CA ALA A 30 -3.44 14.83 -7.93
C ALA A 30 -1.97 14.90 -7.49
N THR A 31 -1.45 13.82 -6.89
CA THR A 31 -0.03 13.63 -6.57
C THR A 31 0.54 12.63 -7.55
N SER A 32 1.65 12.96 -8.23
CA SER A 32 2.35 12.00 -9.08
C SER A 32 3.04 10.92 -8.26
N LEU A 33 3.36 9.77 -8.86
CA LEU A 33 4.16 8.73 -8.20
C LEU A 33 5.52 9.30 -7.76
N THR A 34 6.18 10.06 -8.64
CA THR A 34 7.46 10.72 -8.36
C THR A 34 7.37 11.66 -7.15
N GLU A 35 6.33 12.50 -7.08
CA GLU A 35 6.11 13.39 -5.93
C GLU A 35 5.83 12.59 -4.66
N ALA A 36 5.04 11.51 -4.77
CA ALA A 36 4.70 10.68 -3.63
C ALA A 36 5.95 10.05 -3.00
N ILE A 37 6.81 9.45 -3.82
CA ILE A 37 8.10 8.87 -3.38
C ILE A 37 8.95 9.94 -2.73
N HIS A 38 9.12 11.08 -3.40
CA HIS A 38 9.95 12.17 -2.87
C HIS A 38 9.47 12.63 -1.48
N ARG A 39 8.15 12.75 -1.28
CA ARG A 39 7.57 13.15 0.01
C ARG A 39 7.74 12.09 1.10
N VAL A 40 7.60 10.80 0.77
CA VAL A 40 7.84 9.71 1.73
C VAL A 40 9.31 9.66 2.14
N LEU A 41 10.24 9.70 1.18
CA LEU A 41 11.68 9.70 1.46
C LEU A 41 12.11 10.93 2.26
N SER A 42 11.65 12.11 1.85
CA SER A 42 11.90 13.35 2.59
C SER A 42 11.40 13.26 4.04
N ARG A 43 10.25 12.62 4.27
CA ARG A 43 9.72 12.44 5.61
C ARG A 43 10.59 11.50 6.45
N THR A 44 11.07 10.39 5.90
CA THR A 44 11.99 9.49 6.61
C THR A 44 13.31 10.14 6.98
N HIS A 45 13.82 11.07 6.18
CA HIS A 45 15.06 11.78 6.50
C HIS A 45 14.90 12.87 7.56
N THR A 46 13.70 13.46 7.66
CA THR A 46 13.44 14.61 8.54
C THR A 46 12.78 14.23 9.87
N ASN A 47 12.23 13.02 9.99
CA ASN A 47 11.53 12.58 11.18
C ASN A 47 11.89 11.14 11.55
N ALA A 48 12.37 10.95 12.78
CA ALA A 48 12.71 9.64 13.32
C ALA A 48 11.49 8.82 13.76
N GLN A 49 10.29 9.41 13.79
CA GLN A 49 9.08 8.72 14.19
C GLN A 49 8.39 8.00 13.02
N PRO A 50 7.83 6.80 13.24
CA PRO A 50 6.99 6.13 12.26
C PRO A 50 5.80 7.00 11.85
N PHE A 51 5.44 6.92 10.57
CA PHE A 51 4.33 7.66 9.98
C PHE A 51 3.53 6.78 9.03
N GLY A 52 2.22 7.01 9.01
CA GLY A 52 1.31 6.41 8.05
C GLY A 52 1.16 7.25 6.80
N VAL A 53 0.93 6.57 5.70
CA VAL A 53 0.66 7.18 4.39
C VAL A 53 -0.69 6.73 3.88
N PHE A 54 -1.44 7.68 3.33
CA PHE A 54 -2.79 7.48 2.83
C PHE A 54 -2.95 8.09 1.43
N ALA A 55 -3.72 7.45 0.56
CA ALA A 55 -4.18 7.96 -0.72
C ALA A 55 -5.62 8.46 -0.60
N ILE A 56 -5.80 9.77 -0.40
CA ILE A 56 -7.12 10.37 -0.19
C ILE A 56 -7.44 11.28 -1.36
N SER A 57 -8.49 10.93 -2.12
CA SER A 57 -8.92 11.70 -3.30
C SER A 57 -7.77 11.96 -4.29
N GLY A 58 -6.93 10.95 -4.52
CA GLY A 58 -5.78 11.04 -5.42
C GLY A 58 -4.59 11.86 -4.87
N ARG A 59 -4.61 12.27 -3.60
CA ARG A 59 -3.52 13.00 -2.93
C ARG A 59 -2.80 12.13 -1.91
N LEU A 60 -1.48 12.29 -1.83
CA LEU A 60 -0.69 11.70 -0.75
C LEU A 60 -0.88 12.49 0.55
N VAL A 61 -1.35 11.80 1.59
CA VAL A 61 -1.49 12.34 2.95
C VAL A 61 -0.56 11.56 3.88
N ILE A 62 0.30 12.27 4.60
CA ILE A 62 1.25 11.71 5.57
C ILE A 62 0.87 12.15 6.98
N SER A 63 0.87 11.23 7.94
CA SER A 63 0.57 11.53 9.35
C SER A 63 1.44 10.69 10.27
N ASN A 64 1.98 11.28 11.34
CA ASN A 64 2.74 10.50 12.34
C ASN A 64 1.82 9.46 13.00
N ALA A 65 2.31 8.24 13.20
CA ALA A 65 1.49 7.12 13.67
C ALA A 65 0.92 7.34 15.09
N ASN A 66 1.58 8.16 15.90
CA ASN A 66 1.20 8.47 17.29
C ASN A 66 0.18 9.62 17.43
N THR A 67 -0.32 10.18 16.34
CA THR A 67 -1.22 11.36 16.39
C THR A 67 -2.70 10.98 16.33
N ASP A 68 -3.55 11.80 16.94
CA ASP A 68 -5.01 11.64 16.80
C ASP A 68 -5.47 11.81 15.34
N ARG A 69 -4.73 12.61 14.55
CA ARG A 69 -4.93 12.71 13.11
C ARG A 69 -4.80 11.34 12.43
N PHE A 70 -3.77 10.56 12.77
CA PHE A 70 -3.60 9.22 12.21
C PHE A 70 -4.77 8.30 12.58
N LYS A 71 -5.16 8.26 13.86
CA LYS A 71 -6.32 7.48 14.33
C LYS A 71 -7.63 7.92 13.67
N ALA A 72 -7.79 9.21 13.41
CA ALA A 72 -8.97 9.74 12.72
C ALA A 72 -9.00 9.32 11.25
N LEU A 73 -7.86 9.37 10.55
CA LEU A 73 -7.74 8.92 9.16
C LEU A 73 -8.00 7.41 9.04
N GLN A 74 -7.38 6.61 9.90
CA GLN A 74 -7.56 5.16 9.91
C GLN A 74 -9.01 4.73 10.18
N ARG A 75 -9.75 5.48 11.01
CA ARG A 75 -11.18 5.22 11.25
C ARG A 75 -12.09 5.69 10.12
N ARG A 76 -11.77 6.82 9.48
CA ARG A 76 -12.65 7.46 8.48
C ARG A 76 -12.47 6.90 7.08
N ALA A 77 -11.26 6.50 6.73
CA ALA A 77 -10.90 6.00 5.40
C ALA A 77 -9.83 4.89 5.54
N PRO A 78 -10.17 3.74 6.16
CA PRO A 78 -9.24 2.62 6.29
C PRO A 78 -8.75 2.09 4.93
N GLU A 79 -9.58 2.16 3.90
CA GLU A 79 -9.27 1.76 2.51
C GLU A 79 -8.27 2.69 1.82
N ALA A 80 -8.10 3.92 2.32
CA ALA A 80 -7.13 4.86 1.81
C ALA A 80 -5.73 4.62 2.39
N PHE A 81 -5.59 3.73 3.38
CA PHE A 81 -4.31 3.46 4.03
C PHE A 81 -3.42 2.63 3.11
N ILE A 82 -2.22 3.14 2.84
CA ILE A 82 -1.22 2.47 2.00
C ILE A 82 -0.30 1.64 2.89
N GLY A 83 0.33 2.30 3.87
CA GLY A 83 1.34 1.65 4.70
C GLY A 83 1.88 2.55 5.80
N MET A 84 2.62 1.93 6.72
CA MET A 84 3.44 2.65 7.69
C MET A 84 4.91 2.57 7.30
N TYR A 85 5.59 3.70 7.38
CA TYR A 85 7.02 3.81 7.12
C TYR A 85 7.72 4.47 8.30
N GLY A 86 9.04 4.31 8.37
CA GLY A 86 9.86 4.86 9.43
C GLY A 86 11.35 4.83 9.09
N PRO A 87 12.22 5.08 10.08
CA PRO A 87 13.66 4.99 9.88
C PRO A 87 14.06 3.61 9.36
N GLY A 88 14.95 3.57 8.36
CA GLY A 88 15.38 2.33 7.72
C GLY A 88 14.46 1.83 6.60
N LEU A 89 13.51 2.66 6.15
CA LEU A 89 12.72 2.40 4.94
C LEU A 89 13.60 1.99 3.77
N ARG A 90 13.23 0.89 3.10
CA ARG A 90 13.79 0.54 1.80
C ARG A 90 12.94 1.20 0.72
N ILE A 91 13.62 1.83 -0.24
CA ILE A 91 12.97 2.52 -1.35
C ILE A 91 12.10 1.55 -2.17
N ALA A 92 12.55 0.30 -2.34
CA ALA A 92 11.81 -0.74 -3.06
C ALA A 92 10.44 -1.01 -2.43
N ASP A 93 10.37 -1.13 -1.11
CA ASP A 93 9.11 -1.40 -0.39
C ASP A 93 8.13 -0.22 -0.57
N ALA A 94 8.60 1.02 -0.42
CA ALA A 94 7.77 2.19 -0.68
C ALA A 94 7.31 2.30 -2.14
N LEU A 95 8.15 1.90 -3.09
CA LEU A 95 7.80 1.92 -4.52
C LEU A 95 6.69 0.93 -4.84
N GLU A 96 6.80 -0.30 -4.34
CA GLU A 96 5.79 -1.34 -4.53
C GLU A 96 4.44 -0.89 -3.97
N ASP A 97 4.42 -0.39 -2.74
CA ASP A 97 3.22 0.12 -2.10
C ASP A 97 2.63 1.36 -2.83
N LEU A 98 3.46 2.34 -3.21
CA LEU A 98 2.96 3.59 -3.79
C LEU A 98 2.48 3.44 -5.25
N CYS A 99 3.07 2.55 -6.03
CA CYS A 99 2.71 2.36 -7.44
C CYS A 99 1.32 1.74 -7.63
N GLU A 100 0.76 1.11 -6.59
CA GLU A 100 -0.62 0.62 -6.61
C GLU A 100 -1.65 1.77 -6.52
N HIS A 101 -1.23 2.93 -6.01
CA HIS A 101 -2.11 4.07 -5.74
C HIS A 101 -1.81 5.32 -6.56
N PHE A 102 -0.57 5.47 -7.06
CA PHE A 102 -0.12 6.66 -7.78
C PHE A 102 0.56 6.30 -9.09
N THR A 103 0.33 7.13 -10.10
CA THR A 103 0.99 7.12 -11.41
C THR A 103 1.57 8.50 -11.68
N ASP A 104 2.53 8.63 -12.60
CA ASP A 104 2.99 9.96 -13.02
C ASP A 104 1.98 10.68 -13.95
N GLU A 105 0.96 9.97 -14.45
CA GLU A 105 -0.20 10.59 -15.07
C GLU A 105 -1.06 11.30 -14.00
N VAL A 106 -0.99 12.64 -13.96
CA VAL A 106 -1.70 13.48 -12.99
C VAL A 106 -2.90 14.22 -13.60
N ALA A 107 -3.90 14.52 -12.79
CA ALA A 107 -5.07 15.29 -13.23
C ALA A 107 -4.61 16.69 -13.61
N ASP A 108 -4.68 17.01 -14.91
CA ASP A 108 -4.44 18.35 -15.41
C ASP A 108 -5.47 19.27 -14.74
N GLY A 109 -5.00 20.16 -13.88
CA GLY A 109 -5.85 21.14 -13.21
C GLY A 109 -6.35 22.17 -14.23
N THR A 110 -7.43 21.86 -14.94
CA THR A 110 -8.30 22.85 -15.60
C THR A 110 -9.35 23.35 -14.64
#